data_AF-A0A7C0X424-F1
#
_entry.id   AF-A0A7C0X424-F1
#
_cell.length_a   1.000
_cell.length_b   1.000
_cell.length_c   1.000
_cell.angle_alpha   90.00
_cell.angle_beta   90.00
_cell.angle_gamma   90.00
#
_symmetry.space_group_name_H-M   'P 1'
#
loop_
_entity.id
_entity.type
_entity.pdbx_description
1 polymer ?
#
loop_
_entity_poly.entity_id
_entity_poly.type
_entity_poly.pdbx_seq_one_letter_code
_entity_poly.pdbx_strand_id
1 'polypeptide(L)'
;MTDELLWVALALALGERRATFRNLVAAFDDIGSIFNASWRDLCQVRGVTRELASAIRRAPESAELQKEREIIARLGLKIVPLNSPDYPENLRHIPD
;
A
#
# COMPACT_ATOMS: atom_id res chain seq x y z
N MET A 1 -2.22 5.02 14.75
CA MET A 1 -1.95 5.69 13.46
C MET A 1 -2.68 4.88 12.42
N THR A 2 -3.55 5.50 11.63
CA THR A 2 -4.59 4.80 10.89
C THR A 2 -3.99 3.94 9.77
N ASP A 3 -4.07 2.61 9.91
CA ASP A 3 -3.65 1.60 8.93
C ASP A 3 -4.01 1.97 7.49
N GLU A 4 -5.20 2.54 7.31
CA GLU A 4 -5.75 3.06 6.06
C GLU A 4 -4.79 3.94 5.24
N LEU A 5 -4.02 4.81 5.88
CA LEU A 5 -3.11 5.71 5.16
C LEU A 5 -1.88 5.00 4.62
N LEU A 6 -1.45 3.93 5.30
CA LEU A 6 -0.36 3.10 4.85
C LEU A 6 -0.77 2.31 3.59
N TRP A 7 -2.05 1.93 3.46
CA TRP A 7 -2.60 1.37 2.22
C TRP A 7 -2.47 2.36 1.04
N VAL A 8 -2.80 3.63 1.26
CA VAL A 8 -2.66 4.69 0.23
C VAL A 8 -1.20 4.93 -0.11
N ALA A 9 -0.32 5.02 0.89
CA ALA A 9 1.12 5.17 0.69
C ALA A 9 1.70 4.05 -0.17
N LEU A 10 1.29 2.81 0.11
CA LEU A 10 1.74 1.63 -0.62
C LEU A 10 1.24 1.66 -2.07
N ALA A 11 -0.04 2.01 -2.27
CA ALA A 11 -0.61 2.15 -3.61
C ALA A 11 0.08 3.25 -4.43
N LEU A 12 0.37 4.40 -3.84
CA LEU A 12 1.12 5.48 -4.49
C LEU A 12 2.54 5.05 -4.88
N ALA A 13 3.24 4.35 -3.98
CA ALA A 13 4.59 3.85 -4.26
C ALA A 13 4.63 2.78 -5.36
N LEU A 14 3.57 1.97 -5.46
CA LEU A 14 3.45 0.91 -6.47
C LEU A 14 2.85 1.40 -7.79
N GLY A 15 2.13 2.53 -7.79
CA GLY A 15 1.41 3.05 -8.94
C GLY A 15 0.44 2.01 -9.50
N GLU A 16 0.60 1.66 -10.77
CA GLU A 16 -0.26 0.68 -11.46
C GLU A 16 0.13 -0.79 -11.23
N ARG A 17 1.13 -1.07 -10.38
CA ARG A 17 1.66 -2.44 -10.16
C ARG A 17 0.78 -3.26 -9.20
N ARG A 18 -0.45 -3.56 -9.62
CA ARG A 18 -1.44 -4.34 -8.86
C ARG A 18 -0.97 -5.76 -8.50
N ALA A 19 -0.22 -6.42 -9.37
CA ALA A 19 0.32 -7.75 -9.11
C ALA A 19 1.36 -7.74 -7.97
N THR A 20 2.28 -6.76 -7.98
CA THR A 20 3.28 -6.60 -6.92
C THR A 20 2.62 -6.23 -5.59
N PHE A 21 1.58 -5.38 -5.63
CA PHE A 21 0.76 -5.08 -4.46
C PHE A 21 0.15 -6.33 -3.83
N ARG A 22 -0.53 -7.17 -4.63
CA ARG A 22 -1.10 -8.44 -4.16
C ARG A 22 -0.04 -9.37 -3.60
N ASN A 23 1.12 -9.49 -4.24
CA ASN A 23 2.22 -10.33 -3.76
C ASN A 23 2.79 -9.83 -2.43
N LEU A 24 2.92 -8.51 -2.25
CA LEU A 24 3.38 -7.92 -0.99
C LEU A 24 2.38 -8.18 0.14
N VAL A 25 1.10 -7.91 -0.10
CA VAL A 25 0.03 -8.16 0.88
C VAL A 25 -0.13 -9.66 1.17
N ALA A 26 0.16 -10.55 0.21
CA ALA A 26 0.15 -11.98 0.45
C ALA A 26 1.40 -12.48 1.19
N ALA A 27 2.55 -11.80 1.04
CA ALA A 27 3.80 -12.15 1.71
C ALA A 27 3.89 -11.56 3.12
N PHE A 28 3.21 -10.45 3.39
CA PHE A 28 3.20 -9.75 4.66
C PHE A 28 1.77 -9.67 5.18
N ASP A 29 1.53 -10.24 6.36
CA ASP A 29 0.21 -10.29 7.02
C ASP A 29 -0.34 -8.88 7.35
N ASP A 30 0.57 -7.92 7.57
CA ASP A 30 0.26 -6.56 7.99
C ASP A 30 0.98 -5.51 7.14
N ILE A 31 0.30 -4.41 6.83
CA ILE A 31 0.85 -3.35 6.00
C ILE A 31 1.96 -2.57 6.72
N GLY A 32 1.84 -2.34 8.02
CA GLY A 32 2.91 -1.74 8.82
C GLY A 32 4.19 -2.57 8.77
N SER A 33 4.05 -3.90 8.72
CA SER A 33 5.19 -4.80 8.55
C SER A 33 5.89 -4.63 7.20
N ILE A 34 5.17 -4.29 6.12
CA ILE A 34 5.77 -3.99 4.80
C ILE A 34 6.68 -2.76 4.88
N PHE A 35 6.23 -1.70 5.53
CA PHE A 35 7.02 -0.47 5.68
C PHE A 35 8.20 -0.63 6.64
N ASN A 36 8.05 -1.49 7.64
CA ASN A 36 9.11 -1.80 8.60
C ASN A 36 10.10 -2.87 8.10
N ALA A 37 9.73 -3.63 7.06
CA ALA A 37 10.59 -4.64 6.45
C ALA A 37 11.85 -4.04 5.82
N SER A 38 12.92 -4.82 5.84
CA SER A 38 14.15 -4.43 5.15
C SER A 38 13.97 -4.50 3.63
N TRP A 39 14.74 -3.69 2.90
CA TRP A 39 14.74 -3.72 1.43
C TRP A 39 15.08 -5.10 0.85
N ARG A 40 15.80 -5.94 1.61
CA ARG A 40 16.11 -7.34 1.25
C ARG A 40 14.86 -8.21 1.25
N ASP A 41 14.06 -8.17 2.33
CA ASP A 41 12.79 -8.88 2.45
C ASP A 41 11.79 -8.42 1.40
N LEU A 42 11.69 -7.11 1.19
CA LEU A 42 10.85 -6.56 0.11
C LEU A 42 11.29 -7.10 -1.25
N CYS A 43 12.59 -7.18 -1.51
CA CYS A 43 13.15 -7.72 -2.76
C CYS A 43 12.98 -9.25 -2.92
N GLN A 44 12.62 -9.99 -1.86
CA GLN A 44 12.22 -11.40 -1.99
C GLN A 44 10.85 -11.54 -2.67
N VAL A 45 10.03 -10.50 -2.63
CA VAL A 45 8.71 -10.51 -3.25
C VAL A 45 8.84 -10.33 -4.76
N ARG A 46 8.20 -11.23 -5.52
CA ARG A 46 8.24 -11.22 -6.98
C ARG A 46 7.71 -9.90 -7.54
N GLY A 47 8.54 -9.21 -8.33
CA GLY A 47 8.20 -7.92 -8.93
C GLY A 47 8.64 -6.71 -8.11
N VAL A 48 9.36 -6.90 -6.99
CA VAL A 48 9.96 -5.81 -6.21
C VAL A 48 11.45 -5.68 -6.49
N THR A 49 11.84 -4.54 -7.07
CA THR A 49 13.24 -4.15 -7.23
C THR A 49 13.73 -3.32 -6.04
N ARG A 50 15.05 -3.21 -5.89
CA ARG A 50 15.68 -2.39 -4.84
C ARG A 50 15.20 -0.93 -4.84
N GLU A 51 14.98 -0.36 -6.03
CA GLU A 51 14.44 1.00 -6.17
C GLU A 51 13.02 1.09 -5.62
N LEU A 52 12.16 0.12 -5.97
CA LEU A 52 10.79 0.04 -5.48
C LEU A 52 10.76 -0.17 -3.96
N ALA A 53 11.60 -1.03 -3.41
CA ALA A 53 11.70 -1.23 -1.97
C ALA A 53 12.09 0.06 -1.23
N SER A 54 12.98 0.87 -1.81
CA SER A 54 13.34 2.19 -1.27
C SER A 54 12.18 3.18 -1.36
N ALA A 55 11.46 3.19 -2.49
CA ALA A 55 10.28 4.02 -2.69
C ALA A 55 9.16 3.66 -1.69
N ILE A 56 8.89 2.38 -1.47
CA ILE A 56 7.92 1.89 -0.49
C ILE A 56 8.30 2.38 0.91
N ARG A 57 9.56 2.20 1.34
CA ARG A 57 9.98 2.69 2.67
C ARG A 57 9.85 4.20 2.83
N ARG A 58 10.03 4.98 1.75
CA ARG A 58 9.89 6.44 1.77
C ARG A 58 8.45 6.93 1.58
N ALA A 59 7.55 6.09 1.09
CA ALA A 59 6.16 6.44 0.85
C ALA A 59 5.41 7.05 2.06
N PRO A 60 5.56 6.56 3.31
CA PRO A 60 4.92 7.18 4.48
C PRO A 60 5.43 8.60 4.76
N GLU A 61 6.65 8.92 4.29
CA GLU A 61 7.28 10.23 4.44
C GLU A 61 7.17 11.07 3.15
N SER A 62 6.55 10.55 2.10
CA SER A 62 6.40 11.26 0.83
C SER A 62 5.44 12.44 0.94
N ALA A 63 5.79 13.53 0.25
CA ALA A 63 4.95 14.73 0.18
C ALA A 63 3.57 14.45 -0.44
N GLU A 64 3.45 13.45 -1.32
CA GLU A 64 2.18 13.03 -1.91
C GLU A 64 1.24 12.45 -0.86
N LEU A 65 1.73 11.57 0.02
CA LEU A 65 0.90 11.05 1.10
C LEU A 65 0.42 12.16 2.04
N GLN A 66 1.27 13.15 2.34
CA GLN A 66 0.86 14.28 3.19
C GLN A 66 -0.27 15.09 2.53
N LYS A 67 -0.17 15.35 1.22
CA LYS A 67 -1.27 15.99 0.47
C LYS A 67 -2.55 15.16 0.51
N GLU A 68 -2.44 13.86 0.25
CA GLU A 68 -3.60 12.95 0.32
C GLU A 68 -4.21 12.96 1.72
N ARG A 69 -3.40 12.93 2.79
CA ARG A 69 -3.86 13.04 4.17
C ARG A 69 -4.64 14.32 4.42
N GLU A 70 -4.12 15.46 3.95
CA GLU A 70 -4.82 16.75 4.07
C GLU A 70 -6.15 16.75 3.29
N ILE A 71 -6.16 16.20 2.08
CA ILE A 71 -7.37 16.07 1.25
C ILE A 71 -8.41 15.18 1.93
N ILE A 72 -8.00 14.01 2.43
CA ILE A 72 -8.86 13.05 3.13
C ILE A 72 -9.43 13.69 4.41
N ALA A 73 -8.59 14.35 5.21
CA ALA A 73 -9.02 15.02 6.43
C ALA A 73 -9.96 16.18 6.13
N ARG A 74 -9.72 16.92 5.04
CA ARG A 74 -10.54 18.06 4.61
C ARG A 74 -11.89 17.65 4.01
N LEU A 75 -11.93 16.53 3.28
CA LEU A 75 -13.14 16.03 2.61
C LEU A 75 -13.90 14.99 3.44
N GLY A 76 -13.34 14.51 4.56
CA GLY A 76 -13.94 13.46 5.38
C GLY A 76 -14.04 12.12 4.64
N LEU A 77 -13.09 11.83 3.74
CA LEU A 77 -13.09 10.60 2.95
C LEU A 77 -12.75 9.41 3.85
N LYS A 78 -13.43 8.28 3.64
CA LYS A 78 -13.14 7.01 4.31
C LYS A 78 -12.36 6.12 3.35
N ILE A 79 -11.19 5.62 3.78
CA ILE A 79 -10.41 4.69 2.97
C ILE A 79 -10.90 3.29 3.28
N VAL A 80 -11.31 2.55 2.26
CA VAL A 80 -11.72 1.15 2.43
C VAL A 80 -10.56 0.27 1.97
N PRO A 81 -9.69 -0.22 2.88
CA PRO A 81 -8.57 -1.07 2.49
C PRO A 81 -9.07 -2.42 1.97
N LEU A 82 -8.24 -3.12 1.20
CA LEU A 82 -8.57 -4.42 0.60
C LEU A 82 -8.95 -5.47 1.65
N ASN A 83 -8.48 -5.31 2.90
CA ASN A 83 -8.75 -6.19 4.02
C ASN A 83 -9.96 -5.76 4.87
N SER A 84 -10.63 -4.66 4.50
CA SER A 84 -11.83 -4.21 5.20
C SER A 84 -13.02 -5.09 4.83
N PRO A 85 -13.92 -5.42 5.77
CA PRO A 85 -15.18 -6.11 5.46
C PRO A 85 -16.09 -5.30 4.53
N ASP A 86 -15.82 -4.00 4.40
CA ASP A 86 -16.55 -3.08 3.52
C ASP A 86 -16.03 -3.10 2.06
N TYR A 87 -14.92 -3.80 1.79
CA TYR A 87 -14.39 -3.90 0.42
C TYR A 87 -15.28 -4.86 -0.40
N PRO A 88 -15.96 -4.39 -1.46
CA PRO A 88 -16.92 -5.21 -2.19
C PRO A 88 -16.26 -6.45 -2.80
N GLU A 89 -16.77 -7.62 -2.41
CA GLU A 89 -16.25 -8.94 -2.79
C GLU A 89 -16.24 -9.14 -4.31
N ASN A 90 -17.18 -8.50 -5.00
CA ASN A 90 -17.31 -8.52 -6.45
C ASN A 90 -16.08 -7.94 -7.16
N LEU A 91 -15.38 -6.98 -6.55
CA LEU A 91 -14.14 -6.39 -7.06
C LEU A 91 -12.89 -7.20 -6.70
N ARG A 92 -12.95 -8.04 -5.66
CA ARG A 92 -11.86 -8.97 -5.30
C ARG A 92 -11.67 -10.08 -6.33
N HIS A 93 -12.76 -10.51 -6.97
CA HIS A 93 -12.78 -11.68 -7.87
C HIS A 93 -12.55 -11.38 -9.34
N ILE A 94 -12.42 -10.12 -9.75
CA ILE A 94 -12.16 -9.78 -11.16
C ILE A 94 -10.66 -9.99 -11.44
N PRO A 95 -10.28 -10.90 -12.36
CA PRO A 95 -8.94 -10.93 -12.90
C PRO A 95 -8.74 -9.74 -13.85
N ASP A 96 -7.58 -9.09 -13.73
CA ASP A 96 -7.11 -8.04 -14.66
C ASP A 96 -6.52 -8.73 -15.90
#